data_AF-A0A3B0X4T5-F1
#
_entry.id   AF-A0A3B0X4T5-F1
#
_cell.length_a   1.000
_cell.length_b   1.000
_cell.length_c   1.000
_cell.angle_alpha   90.00
_cell.angle_beta   90.00
_cell.angle_gamma   90.00
#
_symmetry.space_group_name_H-M   'P 1'
#
loop_
_entity.id
_entity.type
_entity.pdbx_description
1 polymer ?
#
loop_
_entity_poly.entity_id
_entity_poly.type
_entity_poly.pdbx_seq_one_letter_code
_entity_poly.pdbx_strand_id
1 'polypeptide(L)'
;MQDTDLNKNAREMLSSLDTLRVEGKKISLESVQQSQLLASVLMQREKKRLQKKLGLSHPRVRDIEQGLTRNFKVIAEINEEIKKQQIRIPDIQPDSVLVHGRISDEAGQSLAGLSVNFTDTRGNAVPVENTLSNASGYFSVVVPENTINELEDTPIQMNIARPDGEVVFRQEENFNLAQGENRLISVLVERSSLINDIQAPTNERTTQQPARKAAARKKSVKKAGPKSRPVKKRSPRNPPDET
;
A
#
# COMPACT_ATOMS: atom_id res chain seq x y z
N MET A 1 -40.65 -31.26 8.36
CA MET A 1 -40.18 -30.31 9.40
C MET A 1 -38.90 -30.76 10.10
N GLN A 2 -38.43 -32.02 9.99
CA GLN A 2 -37.16 -32.44 10.61
C GLN A 2 -35.90 -32.14 9.76
N ASP A 3 -36.04 -32.02 8.43
CA ASP A 3 -34.88 -31.80 7.53
C ASP A 3 -34.30 -30.37 7.59
N THR A 4 -35.05 -29.39 8.08
CA THR A 4 -34.58 -28.00 8.22
C THR A 4 -33.61 -27.85 9.39
N ASP A 5 -33.81 -28.61 10.46
CA ASP A 5 -33.00 -28.49 11.68
C ASP A 5 -31.63 -29.18 11.52
N LEU A 6 -31.59 -30.30 10.80
CA LEU A 6 -30.33 -31.00 10.50
C LEU A 6 -29.39 -30.14 9.65
N ASN A 7 -29.95 -29.45 8.64
CA ASN A 7 -29.20 -28.55 7.76
C ASN A 7 -28.68 -27.31 8.51
N LYS A 8 -29.43 -26.79 9.48
CA LYS A 8 -29.00 -25.66 10.31
C LYS A 8 -27.78 -26.02 11.16
N ASN A 9 -27.85 -27.14 11.88
CA ASN A 9 -26.75 -27.60 12.74
C ASN A 9 -25.46 -27.89 11.93
N ALA A 10 -25.60 -28.47 10.74
CA ALA A 10 -24.46 -28.72 9.86
C ALA A 10 -23.78 -27.41 9.41
N ARG A 11 -24.55 -26.38 9.05
CA ARG A 11 -24.02 -25.06 8.69
C ARG A 11 -23.33 -24.36 9.86
N GLU A 12 -23.91 -24.44 11.05
CA GLU A 12 -23.31 -23.89 12.26
C GLU A 12 -21.97 -24.59 12.60
N MET A 13 -21.92 -25.92 12.50
CA MET A 13 -20.67 -26.66 12.69
C MET A 13 -19.60 -26.28 11.67
N LEU A 14 -19.94 -26.20 10.38
CA LEU A 14 -19.00 -25.79 9.34
C LEU A 14 -18.47 -24.37 9.56
N SER A 15 -19.36 -23.43 9.87
CA SER A 15 -18.98 -22.05 10.20
C SER A 15 -18.04 -22.00 11.41
N SER A 16 -18.33 -22.76 12.47
CA SER A 16 -17.46 -22.84 13.65
C SER A 16 -16.06 -23.38 13.33
N LEU A 17 -15.95 -24.40 12.47
CA LEU A 17 -14.67 -24.96 12.03
C LEU A 17 -13.85 -23.95 11.23
N ASP A 18 -14.50 -23.20 10.33
CA ASP A 18 -13.84 -22.15 9.56
C ASP A 18 -13.34 -21.02 10.46
N THR A 19 -14.14 -20.61 11.46
CA THR A 19 -13.69 -19.62 12.44
C THR A 19 -12.45 -20.08 13.21
N LEU A 20 -12.45 -21.32 13.71
CA LEU A 20 -11.30 -21.92 14.42
C LEU A 20 -10.06 -22.00 13.53
N ARG A 21 -10.23 -22.36 12.25
CA ARG A 21 -9.12 -22.43 11.29
C ARG A 21 -8.50 -21.05 11.05
N VAL A 22 -9.32 -20.04 10.82
CA VAL A 22 -8.87 -18.66 10.60
C VAL A 22 -8.17 -18.12 11.85
N GLU A 23 -8.72 -18.40 13.03
CA GLU A 23 -8.18 -17.92 14.30
C GLU A 23 -6.85 -18.62 14.65
N GLY A 24 -6.75 -19.94 14.46
CA GLY A 24 -5.51 -20.68 14.63
C GLY A 24 -4.40 -20.19 13.69
N LYS A 25 -4.72 -19.92 12.42
CA LYS A 25 -3.78 -19.32 11.47
C LYS A 25 -3.33 -17.94 11.94
N LYS A 26 -4.24 -17.07 12.37
CA LYS A 26 -3.91 -15.74 12.90
C LYS A 26 -2.94 -15.82 14.08
N ILE A 27 -3.22 -16.68 15.07
CA ILE A 27 -2.35 -16.87 16.24
C ILE A 27 -0.94 -17.32 15.82
N SER A 28 -0.84 -18.27 14.90
CA SER A 28 0.47 -18.72 14.40
C SER A 28 1.25 -17.60 13.70
N LEU A 29 0.59 -16.77 12.90
CA LEU A 29 1.21 -15.63 12.22
C LEU A 29 1.70 -14.57 13.21
N GLU A 30 0.91 -14.26 14.24
CA GLU A 30 1.29 -13.35 15.32
C GLU A 30 2.53 -13.85 16.08
N SER A 31 2.61 -15.15 16.36
CA SER A 31 3.78 -15.76 17.00
C SER A 31 5.06 -15.63 16.14
N VAL A 32 4.94 -15.87 14.82
CA VAL A 32 6.07 -15.67 13.89
C VAL A 32 6.47 -14.20 13.83
N GLN A 33 5.50 -13.28 13.75
CA GLN A 33 5.73 -11.84 13.75
C GLN A 33 6.53 -11.40 14.99
N GLN A 34 6.13 -11.83 16.18
CA GLN A 34 6.81 -11.52 17.44
C GLN A 34 8.26 -12.03 17.44
N SER A 35 8.49 -13.24 16.95
CA SER A 35 9.82 -13.83 16.83
C SER A 35 10.73 -13.03 15.87
N GLN A 36 10.18 -12.59 14.73
CA GLN A 36 10.88 -11.75 13.77
C GLN A 36 11.21 -10.37 14.33
N LEU A 37 10.28 -9.77 15.08
CA LEU A 37 10.49 -8.49 15.75
C LEU A 37 11.63 -8.59 16.77
N LEU A 38 11.64 -9.62 17.61
CA LEU A 38 12.73 -9.86 18.56
C LEU A 38 14.08 -10.02 17.85
N ALA A 39 14.11 -10.81 16.77
CA ALA A 39 15.32 -10.97 15.96
C ALA A 39 15.81 -9.63 15.40
N SER A 40 14.90 -8.75 14.95
CA SER A 40 15.27 -7.42 14.44
C SER A 40 15.91 -6.54 15.52
N VAL A 41 15.41 -6.57 16.75
CA VAL A 41 15.97 -5.81 17.89
C VAL A 41 17.39 -6.28 18.20
N LEU A 42 17.61 -7.60 18.24
CA LEU A 42 18.93 -8.19 18.47
C LEU A 42 19.91 -7.82 17.36
N MET A 43 19.49 -7.90 16.09
CA MET A 43 20.29 -7.49 14.93
C MET A 43 20.64 -5.99 14.97
N GLN A 44 19.70 -5.12 15.34
CA GLN A 44 19.96 -3.69 15.48
C GLN A 44 21.01 -3.41 16.57
N ARG A 45 20.92 -4.09 17.72
CA ARG A 45 21.92 -3.97 18.79
C ARG A 45 23.30 -4.41 18.31
N GLU A 46 23.37 -5.55 17.62
CA GLU A 46 24.62 -6.07 17.09
C GLU A 46 25.22 -5.16 16.01
N LYS A 47 24.39 -4.62 15.10
CA LYS A 47 24.80 -3.60 14.11
C LYS A 47 25.50 -2.44 14.80
N LYS A 48 24.87 -1.86 15.84
CA LYS A 48 25.43 -0.73 16.60
C LYS A 48 26.78 -1.10 17.24
N ARG A 49 26.89 -2.29 17.83
CA ARG A 49 28.14 -2.78 18.43
C ARG A 49 29.26 -2.92 17.39
N LEU A 50 28.97 -3.57 16.26
CA LEU A 50 29.93 -3.78 15.18
C LEU A 50 30.32 -2.47 14.50
N GLN A 51 29.38 -1.55 14.31
CA GLN A 51 29.64 -0.23 13.77
C GLN A 51 30.64 0.54 14.66
N LYS A 52 30.49 0.49 15.98
CA LYS A 52 31.45 1.11 16.92
C LYS A 52 32.82 0.44 16.85
N LYS A 53 32.88 -0.89 16.73
CA LYS A 53 34.13 -1.67 16.77
C LYS A 53 34.91 -1.64 15.45
N LEU A 54 34.21 -1.70 14.32
CA LEU A 54 34.78 -1.97 13.00
C LEU A 54 34.54 -0.83 11.99
N GLY A 55 33.68 0.13 12.32
CA GLY A 55 33.26 1.20 11.42
C GLY A 55 32.06 0.83 10.53
N LEU A 56 31.47 1.86 9.91
CA LEU A 56 30.27 1.75 9.07
C LEU A 56 30.47 0.92 7.78
N SER A 57 31.67 0.94 7.21
CA SER A 57 31.95 0.31 5.92
C SER A 57 32.31 -1.18 6.00
N HIS A 58 32.35 -1.75 7.21
CA HIS A 58 32.79 -3.14 7.39
C HIS A 58 31.76 -4.12 6.80
N PRO A 59 32.18 -5.18 6.07
CA PRO A 59 31.27 -6.15 5.45
C PRO A 59 30.20 -6.71 6.40
N ARG A 60 30.61 -7.14 7.60
CA ARG A 60 29.67 -7.64 8.63
C ARG A 60 28.57 -6.64 9.03
N VAL A 61 28.84 -5.33 9.02
CA VAL A 61 27.81 -4.32 9.33
C VAL A 61 26.78 -4.26 8.20
N ARG A 62 27.24 -4.35 6.95
CA ARG A 62 26.38 -4.41 5.77
C ARG A 62 25.54 -5.69 5.75
N ASP A 63 26.12 -6.83 6.11
CA ASP A 63 25.40 -8.12 6.16
C ASP A 63 24.21 -8.06 7.15
N ILE A 64 24.43 -7.46 8.34
CA ILE A 64 23.36 -7.26 9.32
C ILE A 64 22.31 -6.27 8.80
N GLU A 65 22.72 -5.20 8.14
CA GLU A 65 21.80 -4.22 7.55
C GLU A 65 20.91 -4.84 6.45
N GLN A 66 21.48 -5.68 5.59
CA GLN A 66 20.72 -6.47 4.63
C GLN A 66 19.79 -7.47 5.33
N GLY A 67 20.25 -8.11 6.41
CA GLY A 67 19.43 -8.97 7.26
C GLY A 67 18.21 -8.24 7.84
N LEU A 68 18.42 -7.05 8.42
CA LEU A 68 17.35 -6.19 8.92
C LEU A 68 16.35 -5.80 7.83
N THR A 69 16.84 -5.41 6.66
CA THR A 69 15.99 -5.03 5.52
C THR A 69 15.08 -6.20 5.11
N ARG A 70 15.64 -7.41 4.98
CA ARG A 70 14.85 -8.62 4.70
C ARG A 70 13.85 -8.94 5.80
N ASN A 71 14.27 -8.85 7.06
CA ASN A 71 13.40 -9.13 8.20
C ASN A 71 12.21 -8.15 8.25
N PHE A 72 12.44 -6.85 8.04
CA PHE A 72 11.34 -5.88 7.97
C PHE A 72 10.37 -6.14 6.81
N LYS A 73 10.86 -6.62 5.67
CA LYS A 73 10.00 -7.05 4.56
C LYS A 73 9.10 -8.22 4.97
N VAL A 74 9.67 -9.25 5.61
CA VAL A 74 8.91 -10.41 6.12
C VAL A 74 7.87 -9.99 7.16
N ILE A 75 8.23 -9.11 8.09
CA ILE A 75 7.28 -8.57 9.08
C ILE A 75 6.13 -7.84 8.38
N ALA A 76 6.41 -7.02 7.36
CA ALA A 76 5.38 -6.34 6.60
C ALA A 76 4.45 -7.32 5.87
N GLU A 77 4.99 -8.36 5.25
CA GLU A 77 4.20 -9.42 4.59
C GLU A 77 3.31 -10.18 5.59
N ILE A 78 3.83 -10.53 6.78
CA ILE A 78 3.05 -11.16 7.84
C ILE A 78 1.91 -10.26 8.33
N ASN A 79 2.17 -8.96 8.49
CA ASN A 79 1.15 -7.98 8.90
C ASN A 79 0.01 -7.92 7.89
N GLU A 80 0.33 -7.90 6.60
CA GLU A 80 -0.68 -7.93 5.54
C GLU A 80 -1.47 -9.24 5.55
N GLU A 81 -0.84 -10.36 5.85
CA GLU A 81 -1.55 -11.64 5.97
C GLU A 81 -2.47 -11.68 7.19
N ILE A 82 -2.03 -11.18 8.35
CA ILE A 82 -2.88 -11.04 9.56
C ILE A 82 -4.11 -10.19 9.25
N LYS A 83 -3.93 -9.06 8.55
CA LYS A 83 -5.05 -8.20 8.12
C LYS A 83 -6.04 -8.95 7.23
N LYS A 84 -5.57 -9.76 6.26
CA LYS A 84 -6.47 -10.58 5.43
C LYS A 84 -7.30 -11.57 6.26
N GLN A 85 -6.73 -12.16 7.31
CA GLN A 85 -7.46 -13.10 8.16
C GLN A 85 -8.58 -12.43 8.99
N GLN A 86 -8.57 -11.10 9.11
CA GLN A 86 -9.61 -10.34 9.82
C GLN A 86 -10.81 -9.98 8.92
N ILE A 87 -10.73 -10.27 7.62
CA ILE A 87 -11.83 -10.00 6.68
C ILE A 87 -13.01 -10.89 7.04
N ARG A 88 -14.19 -10.26 7.18
CA ARG A 88 -15.48 -10.91 7.38
C ARG A 88 -16.39 -10.50 6.24
N ILE A 89 -16.87 -11.47 5.49
CA ILE A 89 -17.87 -11.26 4.45
C ILE A 89 -19.22 -11.17 5.16
N PRO A 90 -19.99 -10.10 4.95
CA PRO A 90 -21.32 -9.99 5.56
C PRO A 90 -22.28 -11.01 4.94
N ASP A 91 -23.18 -11.56 5.75
CA ASP A 91 -24.33 -12.31 5.24
C ASP A 91 -25.32 -11.34 4.60
N ILE A 92 -25.74 -11.64 3.37
CA ILE A 92 -26.66 -10.81 2.60
C ILE A 92 -28.00 -11.50 2.40
N GLN A 93 -29.05 -10.71 2.15
CA GLN A 93 -30.36 -11.24 1.78
C GLN A 93 -30.35 -11.77 0.34
N PRO A 94 -31.16 -12.79 0.00
CA PRO A 94 -31.13 -13.42 -1.33
C PRO A 94 -31.48 -12.49 -2.50
N ASP A 95 -32.20 -11.41 -2.23
CA ASP A 95 -32.66 -10.36 -3.16
C ASP A 95 -31.66 -9.20 -3.31
N SER A 96 -30.62 -9.17 -2.47
CA SER A 96 -29.58 -8.15 -2.47
C SER A 96 -28.33 -8.63 -3.22
N VAL A 97 -27.45 -7.68 -3.55
CA VAL A 97 -26.15 -7.97 -4.17
C VAL A 97 -25.03 -7.52 -3.26
N LEU A 98 -24.03 -8.37 -3.08
CA LEU A 98 -22.80 -8.00 -2.36
C LEU A 98 -21.71 -7.68 -3.38
N VAL A 99 -21.23 -6.45 -3.39
CA VAL A 99 -19.99 -6.07 -4.05
C VAL A 99 -18.93 -5.87 -2.98
N HIS A 100 -17.94 -6.74 -2.94
CA HIS A 100 -16.91 -6.67 -1.92
C HIS A 100 -15.53 -6.89 -2.52
N GLY A 101 -14.50 -6.49 -1.78
CA GLY A 101 -13.19 -6.46 -2.38
C GLY A 101 -12.12 -5.96 -1.46
N ARG A 102 -10.91 -5.85 -2.02
CA ARG A 102 -9.77 -5.27 -1.33
C ARG A 102 -9.09 -4.23 -2.19
N ILE A 103 -8.72 -3.13 -1.55
CA ILE A 103 -7.95 -2.04 -2.12
C ILE A 103 -6.52 -2.13 -1.60
N SER A 104 -5.57 -2.22 -2.53
CA SER A 104 -4.14 -2.27 -2.24
C SER A 104 -3.34 -1.34 -3.14
N ASP A 105 -2.15 -0.97 -2.68
CA ASP A 105 -1.16 -0.26 -3.51
C ASP A 105 -0.35 -1.20 -4.41
N GLU A 106 0.51 -0.65 -5.26
CA GLU A 106 1.44 -1.39 -6.12
C GLU A 106 2.41 -2.32 -5.36
N ALA A 107 2.61 -2.09 -4.05
CA ALA A 107 3.41 -2.95 -3.18
C ALA A 107 2.57 -4.05 -2.49
N GLY A 108 1.28 -4.15 -2.80
CA GLY A 108 0.34 -5.10 -2.20
C GLY A 108 -0.09 -4.73 -0.77
N GLN A 109 0.21 -3.51 -0.32
CA GLN A 109 -0.18 -3.03 1.01
C GLN A 109 -1.63 -2.59 0.99
N SER A 110 -2.37 -3.00 2.01
CA SER A 110 -3.76 -2.60 2.20
C SER A 110 -3.93 -1.08 2.37
N LEU A 111 -4.91 -0.50 1.68
CA LEU A 111 -5.24 0.92 1.78
C LEU A 111 -6.56 1.13 2.52
N ALA A 112 -6.50 1.77 3.68
CA ALA A 112 -7.65 2.04 4.55
C ALA A 112 -8.21 3.46 4.35
N GLY A 113 -9.49 3.64 4.68
CA GLY A 113 -10.17 4.94 4.68
C GLY A 113 -10.55 5.46 3.29
N LEU A 114 -10.49 4.62 2.25
CA LEU A 114 -10.91 5.00 0.90
C LEU A 114 -12.40 4.71 0.73
N SER A 115 -13.13 5.65 0.16
CA SER A 115 -14.55 5.56 -0.14
C SER A 115 -14.79 4.78 -1.44
N VAL A 116 -15.72 3.84 -1.40
CA VAL A 116 -16.15 3.07 -2.56
C VAL A 116 -17.50 3.59 -3.02
N ASN A 117 -17.57 4.07 -4.26
CA ASN A 117 -18.78 4.61 -4.86
C ASN A 117 -19.05 3.92 -6.19
N PHE A 118 -20.31 3.87 -6.61
CA PHE A 118 -20.69 3.37 -7.93
C PHE A 118 -21.39 4.46 -8.72
N THR A 119 -21.13 4.50 -10.02
CA THR A 119 -21.78 5.40 -10.97
C THR A 119 -22.33 4.63 -12.15
N ASP A 120 -23.48 5.05 -12.68
CA ASP A 120 -24.00 4.50 -13.94
C ASP A 120 -23.19 4.99 -15.15
N THR A 121 -23.50 4.46 -16.35
CA THR A 121 -22.89 4.92 -17.61
C THR A 121 -23.13 6.40 -17.95
N ARG A 122 -24.08 7.06 -17.29
CA ARG A 122 -24.40 8.49 -17.46
C ARG A 122 -23.67 9.37 -16.44
N GLY A 123 -22.92 8.77 -15.50
CA GLY A 123 -22.20 9.46 -14.44
C GLY A 123 -23.05 9.79 -13.21
N ASN A 124 -24.28 9.28 -13.11
CA ASN A 124 -25.11 9.44 -11.92
C ASN A 124 -24.64 8.48 -10.83
N ALA A 125 -24.64 8.94 -9.58
CA ALA A 125 -24.31 8.09 -8.44
C ALA A 125 -25.41 7.04 -8.22
N VAL A 126 -25.00 5.79 -8.01
CA VAL A 126 -25.91 4.72 -7.58
C VAL A 126 -26.21 4.92 -6.09
N PRO A 127 -27.49 4.89 -5.66
CA PRO A 127 -27.88 5.19 -4.28
C PRO A 127 -27.57 4.02 -3.33
N VAL A 128 -26.29 3.81 -3.01
CA VAL A 128 -25.82 2.82 -2.03
C VAL A 128 -25.21 3.51 -0.81
N GLU A 129 -25.13 2.79 0.31
CA GLU A 129 -24.44 3.29 1.50
C GLU A 129 -22.94 3.47 1.20
N ASN A 130 -22.44 4.68 1.45
CA ASN A 130 -21.02 4.97 1.29
C ASN A 130 -20.20 4.09 2.24
N THR A 131 -19.32 3.27 1.68
CA THR A 131 -18.48 2.35 2.43
C THR A 131 -17.03 2.78 2.37
N LEU A 132 -16.38 2.81 3.53
CA LEU A 132 -14.94 3.03 3.65
C LEU A 132 -14.20 1.71 3.74
N SER A 133 -13.05 1.62 3.07
CA SER A 133 -12.13 0.49 3.24
C SER A 133 -11.56 0.47 4.67
N ASN A 134 -11.49 -0.72 5.26
CA ASN A 134 -10.98 -0.88 6.63
C ASN A 134 -9.44 -1.02 6.68
N ALA A 135 -8.87 -1.33 7.85
CA ALA A 135 -7.41 -1.49 8.02
C ALA A 135 -6.76 -2.59 7.14
N SER A 136 -7.55 -3.57 6.70
CA SER A 136 -7.14 -4.61 5.75
C SER A 136 -7.35 -4.22 4.28
N GLY A 137 -7.78 -2.98 4.04
CA GLY A 137 -8.17 -2.49 2.72
C GLY A 137 -9.46 -3.13 2.20
N TYR A 138 -10.13 -3.92 3.03
CA TYR A 138 -11.36 -4.59 2.66
C TYR A 138 -12.54 -3.62 2.69
N PHE A 139 -13.41 -3.76 1.70
CA PHE A 139 -14.70 -3.08 1.63
C PHE A 139 -15.80 -4.09 1.28
N SER A 140 -17.02 -3.75 1.63
CA SER A 140 -18.22 -4.52 1.31
C SER A 140 -19.39 -3.56 1.15
N VAL A 141 -19.99 -3.53 -0.03
CA VAL A 141 -21.17 -2.73 -0.34
C VAL A 141 -22.31 -3.67 -0.64
N VAL A 142 -23.40 -3.55 0.13
CA VAL A 142 -24.64 -4.27 -0.11
C VAL A 142 -25.56 -3.37 -0.93
N VAL A 143 -25.94 -3.83 -2.12
CA VAL A 143 -26.90 -3.15 -2.98
C VAL A 143 -28.29 -3.76 -2.72
N PRO A 144 -29.26 -2.97 -2.23
CA PRO A 144 -30.59 -3.47 -1.92
C PRO A 144 -31.40 -3.75 -3.20
N GLU A 145 -32.40 -4.62 -3.09
CA GLU A 145 -33.27 -5.04 -4.21
C GLU A 145 -33.87 -3.85 -4.97
N ASN A 146 -34.38 -2.84 -4.26
CA ASN A 146 -34.98 -1.65 -4.87
C ASN A 146 -34.01 -0.94 -5.83
N THR A 147 -32.74 -0.80 -5.45
CA THR A 147 -31.71 -0.16 -6.28
C THR A 147 -31.35 -1.03 -7.48
N ILE A 148 -31.35 -2.35 -7.34
CA ILE A 148 -31.12 -3.27 -8.47
C ILE A 148 -32.27 -3.16 -9.47
N ASN A 149 -33.51 -3.13 -8.98
CA ASN A 149 -34.71 -3.00 -9.82
C ASN A 149 -34.74 -1.64 -10.53
N GLU A 150 -34.29 -0.55 -9.92
CA GLU A 150 -34.18 0.77 -10.56
C GLU A 150 -33.09 0.83 -11.65
N LEU A 151 -32.05 0.02 -11.53
CA LEU A 151 -30.96 0.00 -12.51
C LEU A 151 -31.33 -0.77 -13.79
N GLU A 152 -32.28 -1.71 -13.78
CA GLU A 152 -32.78 -2.46 -14.96
C GLU A 152 -31.68 -2.81 -15.99
N ASP A 153 -30.65 -3.57 -15.58
CA ASP A 153 -29.48 -3.93 -16.41
C ASP A 153 -28.56 -2.79 -16.86
N THR A 154 -28.69 -1.60 -16.28
CA THR A 154 -27.78 -0.47 -16.53
C THR A 154 -26.38 -0.84 -16.02
N PRO A 155 -25.35 -0.80 -16.89
CA PRO A 155 -23.98 -1.05 -16.45
C PRO A 155 -23.53 0.03 -15.47
N ILE A 156 -22.88 -0.41 -14.40
CA ILE A 156 -22.29 0.47 -13.40
C ILE A 156 -20.77 0.36 -13.41
N GLN A 157 -20.13 1.42 -12.94
CA GLN A 157 -18.70 1.57 -12.78
C GLN A 157 -18.39 1.81 -11.31
N MET A 158 -17.35 1.15 -10.78
CA MET A 158 -16.85 1.41 -9.44
C MET A 158 -15.76 2.49 -9.46
N ASN A 159 -15.86 3.41 -8.51
CA ASN A 159 -14.89 4.47 -8.26
C ASN A 159 -14.38 4.37 -6.83
N ILE A 160 -13.06 4.54 -6.66
CA ILE A 160 -12.46 4.71 -5.33
C ILE A 160 -12.09 6.17 -5.16
N ALA A 161 -12.56 6.75 -4.07
CA ALA A 161 -12.30 8.14 -3.70
C ALA A 161 -11.58 8.26 -2.36
N ARG A 162 -10.87 9.36 -2.18
CA ARG A 162 -10.34 9.78 -0.89
C ARG A 162 -11.46 10.29 0.03
N PRO A 163 -11.20 10.44 1.34
CA PRO A 163 -12.17 11.02 2.29
C PRO A 163 -12.66 12.43 1.92
N ASP A 164 -11.90 13.17 1.11
CA ASP A 164 -12.26 14.49 0.58
C ASP A 164 -13.19 14.43 -0.65
N GLY A 165 -13.51 13.22 -1.14
CA GLY A 165 -14.33 12.97 -2.32
C GLY A 165 -13.55 12.92 -3.64
N GLU A 166 -12.24 13.13 -3.64
CA GLU A 166 -11.44 13.08 -4.87
C GLU A 166 -11.27 11.64 -5.34
N VAL A 167 -11.66 11.37 -6.60
CA VAL A 167 -11.58 10.03 -7.20
C VAL A 167 -10.14 9.71 -7.58
N VAL A 168 -9.56 8.70 -6.93
CA VAL A 168 -8.17 8.25 -7.13
C VAL A 168 -8.06 7.02 -8.03
N PHE A 169 -9.16 6.31 -8.25
CA PHE A 169 -9.23 5.16 -9.17
C PHE A 169 -10.63 5.03 -9.75
N ARG A 170 -10.70 4.67 -11.03
CA ARG A 170 -11.93 4.31 -11.74
C ARG A 170 -11.75 2.95 -12.40
N GLN A 171 -12.67 2.03 -12.15
CA GLN A 171 -12.63 0.71 -12.78
C GLN A 171 -12.94 0.84 -14.27
N GLU A 172 -12.07 0.36 -15.15
CA GLU A 172 -12.28 0.50 -16.60
C GLU A 172 -13.46 -0.35 -17.11
N GLU A 173 -13.66 -1.54 -16.51
CA GLU A 173 -14.71 -2.47 -16.89
C GLU A 173 -16.01 -2.16 -16.14
N ASN A 174 -17.06 -1.85 -16.91
CA ASN A 174 -18.42 -1.74 -16.39
C ASN A 174 -18.99 -3.14 -16.14
N PHE A 175 -19.89 -3.28 -15.17
CA PHE A 175 -20.57 -4.53 -14.90
C PHE A 175 -22.02 -4.30 -14.52
N ASN A 176 -22.85 -5.34 -14.69
CA ASN A 176 -24.24 -5.33 -14.26
C ASN A 176 -24.36 -6.00 -12.90
N LEU A 177 -25.42 -5.66 -12.16
CA LEU A 177 -25.75 -6.29 -10.87
C LEU A 177 -26.87 -7.30 -11.09
N ALA A 178 -26.67 -8.56 -10.70
CA ALA A 178 -27.74 -9.57 -10.72
C ALA A 178 -28.15 -9.95 -9.29
N GLN A 179 -29.46 -10.03 -8.98
CA GLN A 179 -29.94 -10.37 -7.64
C GLN A 179 -29.29 -11.64 -7.08
N GLY A 180 -28.88 -11.60 -5.81
CA GLY A 180 -28.18 -12.69 -5.14
C GLY A 180 -26.72 -12.89 -5.58
N GLU A 181 -26.20 -12.06 -6.49
CA GLU A 181 -24.80 -12.10 -6.89
C GLU A 181 -23.89 -11.70 -5.73
N ASN A 182 -22.79 -12.42 -5.61
CA ASN A 182 -21.67 -12.06 -4.75
C ASN A 182 -20.45 -11.76 -5.63
N ARG A 183 -20.17 -10.46 -5.80
CA ARG A 183 -19.12 -9.94 -6.68
C ARG A 183 -17.87 -9.61 -5.88
N LEU A 184 -16.78 -10.31 -6.17
CA LEU A 184 -15.45 -10.03 -5.62
C LEU A 184 -14.63 -9.15 -6.57
N ILE A 185 -14.13 -8.00 -6.10
CA ILE A 185 -13.31 -7.07 -6.87
C ILE A 185 -11.97 -6.83 -6.18
N SER A 186 -10.86 -6.94 -6.92
CA SER A 186 -9.53 -6.55 -6.43
C SER A 186 -9.12 -5.23 -7.06
N VAL A 187 -8.76 -4.25 -6.23
CA VAL A 187 -8.41 -2.90 -6.68
C VAL A 187 -6.96 -2.59 -6.38
N LEU A 188 -6.24 -2.16 -7.41
CA LEU A 188 -4.88 -1.66 -7.32
C LEU A 188 -4.89 -0.14 -7.52
N VAL A 189 -4.49 0.62 -6.50
CA VAL A 189 -4.40 2.08 -6.56
C VAL A 189 -2.94 2.49 -6.52
N GLU A 190 -2.51 3.32 -7.46
CA GLU A 190 -1.14 3.85 -7.44
C GLU A 190 -0.96 4.80 -6.25
N ARG A 191 0.09 4.60 -5.44
CA ARG A 191 0.32 5.43 -4.26
C ARG A 191 0.55 6.91 -4.58
N SER A 192 1.05 7.21 -5.78
CA SER A 192 1.18 8.55 -6.32
C SER A 192 -0.15 9.30 -6.41
N SER A 193 -1.28 8.62 -6.65
CA SER A 193 -2.59 9.27 -6.73
C SER A 193 -3.20 9.59 -5.35
N LEU A 194 -2.67 8.97 -4.29
CA LEU A 194 -3.11 9.18 -2.90
C LEU A 194 -2.42 10.36 -2.23
N ILE A 195 -1.19 10.65 -2.64
CA ILE A 195 -0.46 11.82 -2.20
C ILE A 195 -1.04 12.95 -3.04
N ASN A 196 -1.87 13.80 -2.42
CA ASN A 196 -2.07 15.14 -2.96
C ASN A 196 -0.67 15.69 -3.21
N ASP A 197 -0.27 15.78 -4.47
CA ASP A 197 0.86 16.61 -4.83
C ASP A 197 0.51 17.94 -4.19
N ILE A 198 1.19 18.26 -3.08
CA ILE A 198 1.39 19.64 -2.68
C ILE A 198 2.14 20.16 -3.90
N GLN A 199 1.39 20.58 -4.92
CA GLN A 199 1.93 21.38 -5.98
C GLN A 199 2.50 22.55 -5.22
N ALA A 200 3.81 22.50 -4.96
CA ALA A 200 4.56 23.62 -4.45
C ALA A 200 4.09 24.76 -5.34
N PRO A 201 3.43 25.79 -4.77
CA PRO A 201 2.67 26.77 -5.55
C PRO A 201 3.58 27.15 -6.69
N THR A 202 3.17 26.76 -7.91
CA THR A 202 4.02 26.94 -9.07
C THR A 202 4.05 28.45 -9.19
N ASN A 203 5.11 29.04 -8.63
CA ASN A 203 5.39 30.44 -8.70
C ASN A 203 5.74 30.66 -10.17
N GLU A 204 4.71 30.71 -11.01
CA GLU A 204 4.70 31.44 -12.26
C GLU A 204 4.84 32.92 -11.91
N ARG A 205 5.97 33.28 -11.28
CA ARG A 205 6.56 34.58 -11.50
C ARG A 205 6.91 34.58 -12.98
N THR A 206 5.95 35.06 -13.75
CA THR A 206 6.14 35.65 -15.07
C THR A 206 7.36 36.54 -14.97
N THR A 207 8.52 35.98 -15.27
CA THR A 207 9.70 36.76 -15.54
C THR A 207 9.43 37.27 -16.93
N GLN A 208 8.72 38.40 -17.02
CA GLN A 208 8.72 39.23 -18.21
C GLN A 208 10.18 39.43 -18.56
N GLN A 209 10.63 38.67 -19.54
CA GLN A 209 11.95 38.76 -20.10
C GLN A 209 11.96 40.07 -20.89
N PRO A 210 12.64 41.14 -20.44
CA PRO A 210 12.73 42.34 -21.26
C PRO A 210 13.51 41.96 -22.51
N ALA A 211 12.89 42.21 -23.66
CA ALA A 211 13.48 42.03 -24.98
C ALA A 211 14.82 42.77 -25.07
N ARG A 212 15.93 42.04 -24.85
CA ARG A 212 17.27 42.55 -25.15
C ARG A 212 17.52 42.38 -26.64
N LYS A 213 17.35 43.49 -27.35
CA LYS A 213 17.85 43.70 -28.71
C LYS A 213 19.32 43.24 -28.80
N ALA A 214 19.58 42.52 -29.87
CA ALA A 214 20.89 42.05 -30.29
C ALA A 214 21.88 43.22 -30.41
N ALA A 215 23.02 43.10 -29.72
CA ALA A 215 24.23 43.83 -30.06
C ALA A 215 25.39 42.84 -30.07
N ALA A 216 25.85 42.56 -31.28
CA ALA A 216 27.01 41.73 -31.56
C ALA A 216 28.24 42.24 -30.82
N ARG A 217 28.96 41.34 -30.13
CA ARG A 217 30.34 41.60 -29.76
C ARG A 217 31.15 40.31 -29.78
N LYS A 218 31.81 40.09 -30.91
CA LYS A 218 32.99 39.22 -31.03
C LYS A 218 34.00 39.62 -29.97
N LYS A 219 34.49 38.67 -29.17
CA LYS A 219 35.86 38.70 -28.60
C LYS A 219 36.28 37.30 -28.17
N SER A 220 37.19 36.76 -28.98
CA SER A 220 38.13 35.68 -28.73
C SER A 220 39.01 35.94 -27.50
N VAL A 221 39.10 34.99 -26.56
CA VAL A 221 40.24 34.81 -25.62
C VAL A 221 40.28 33.31 -25.21
N LYS A 222 41.20 32.51 -25.74
CA LYS A 222 42.52 32.10 -25.18
C LYS A 222 42.47 31.36 -23.83
N LYS A 223 42.62 30.02 -23.93
CA LYS A 223 43.66 29.16 -23.30
C LYS A 223 44.03 29.42 -21.82
N ALA A 224 43.73 28.46 -20.93
CA ALA A 224 44.62 27.98 -19.85
C ALA A 224 44.00 26.79 -19.08
N GLY A 225 44.57 25.59 -19.20
CA GLY A 225 44.64 24.66 -18.07
C GLY A 225 45.91 24.97 -17.25
N PRO A 226 46.44 24.05 -16.43
CA PRO A 226 45.84 23.07 -15.53
C PRO A 226 46.36 23.30 -14.07
N LYS A 227 45.72 22.79 -13.01
CA LYS A 227 46.41 22.60 -11.70
C LYS A 227 45.95 21.34 -10.98
N SER A 228 46.75 20.29 -11.17
CA SER A 228 46.83 19.11 -10.31
C SER A 228 47.22 19.53 -8.88
N ARG A 229 46.50 19.01 -7.89
CA ARG A 229 46.82 19.18 -6.47
C ARG A 229 47.90 18.17 -6.03
N PRO A 230 48.85 18.56 -5.16
CA PRO A 230 49.91 17.69 -4.70
C PRO A 230 49.40 16.65 -3.69
N VAL A 231 49.85 15.41 -3.87
CA VAL A 231 49.68 14.29 -2.96
C VAL A 231 50.52 14.53 -1.70
N LYS A 232 49.87 14.63 -0.54
CA LYS A 232 50.53 14.70 0.78
C LYS A 232 51.17 13.33 1.09
N LYS A 233 52.50 13.25 1.05
CA LYS A 233 53.26 12.12 1.61
C LYS A 233 52.92 11.96 3.09
N ARG A 234 52.43 10.79 3.47
CA ARG A 234 52.30 10.37 4.88
C ARG A 234 53.66 9.89 5.37
N SER A 235 54.08 10.39 6.53
CA SER A 235 55.30 10.00 7.22
C SER A 235 55.25 8.53 7.70
N PRO A 236 56.41 7.84 7.80
CA PRO A 236 56.49 6.49 8.32
C PRO A 236 56.15 6.43 9.81
N ARG A 237 55.49 5.34 10.20
CA ARG A 237 55.05 5.03 11.56
C ARG A 237 56.21 4.30 12.26
N ASN A 238 56.70 4.83 13.37
CA ASN A 238 57.71 4.15 14.19
C ASN A 238 57.14 2.85 14.79
N PRO A 239 57.94 1.77 14.89
CA PRO A 239 57.57 0.58 15.65
C PRO A 239 57.60 0.85 17.17
N PRO A 240 56.82 0.11 17.97
CA PRO A 240 56.87 0.18 19.42
C PRO A 240 58.14 -0.49 19.95
N ASP A 241 58.77 0.15 20.95
CA ASP A 241 59.78 -0.47 21.79
C ASP A 241 59.13 -1.57 22.64
N GLU A 242 59.65 -2.80 22.52
CA GLU A 242 59.39 -3.89 23.45
C GLU A 242 60.49 -3.89 24.51
N THR A 243 60.07 -3.66 25.76
CA THR A 243 60.81 -3.98 27.00
C THR A 243 60.11 -5.12 27.70
#